data_AF-A0A1E3AKQ1-F1
#
_entry.id   AF-A0A1E3AKQ1-F1
#
_cell.length_a   1.000
_cell.length_b   1.000
_cell.length_c   1.000
_cell.angle_alpha   90.00
_cell.angle_beta   90.00
_cell.angle_gamma   90.00
#
_symmetry.space_group_name_H-M   'P 1'
#
loop_
_entity.id
_entity.type
_entity.pdbx_description
1 polymer ?
#
loop_
_entity_poly.entity_id
_entity_poly.type
_entity_poly.pdbx_seq_one_letter_code
_entity_poly.pdbx_strand_id
1 'polypeptide(L)'
;MERYFSGEYPTFAHRMENGKKENEKIQEHILLCEKYFCRIEKEKELPEIIHRFLIRYLPEGTAMEKKLEDFVYDMFCQMIPFHDFGKVNPQFQILKMGNKRMPVTRLEGLSGSEHSLFSAFLYLDYYLTRIQHSDFEDYIQDIFFVFLWENAYVISRHHSNMDSLSSFIEKFDADDVLGELTEVLDRNAIPGLKELQSFSKENLIKKAKRLRRIKKKFTRQQDIAGYFYVRFAYSVLVSCDSWKPLPEAVKAILL
;
A
#
# COMPACT_ATOMS: atom_id res chain seq x y z
N MET A 1 2.73 10.54 7.57
CA MET A 1 1.37 10.97 7.17
C MET A 1 1.23 12.47 6.93
N GLU A 2 1.77 13.35 7.80
CA GLU A 2 1.62 14.82 7.66
C GLU A 2 2.17 15.40 6.33
N ARG A 3 3.15 14.72 5.69
CA ARG A 3 3.61 15.06 4.34
C ARG A 3 2.56 14.84 3.24
N TYR A 4 1.51 14.05 3.51
CA TYR A 4 0.54 13.53 2.53
C TYR A 4 -0.92 13.83 2.89
N PHE A 5 -1.21 14.15 4.16
CA PHE A 5 -2.53 14.47 4.65
C PHE A 5 -2.47 15.55 5.73
N SER A 6 -3.16 16.66 5.50
CA SER A 6 -3.39 17.73 6.47
C SER A 6 -4.89 17.97 6.61
N GLY A 7 -5.58 17.03 7.24
CA GLY A 7 -7.03 17.12 7.39
C GLY A 7 -7.46 18.28 8.28
N GLU A 8 -8.48 19.03 7.86
CA GLU A 8 -9.18 20.01 8.71
C GLU A 8 -9.94 19.34 9.87
N TYR A 9 -10.19 18.03 9.77
CA TYR A 9 -10.96 17.24 10.72
C TYR A 9 -10.14 16.06 11.27
N PRO A 10 -10.33 15.67 12.55
CA PRO A 10 -9.67 14.50 13.10
C PRO A 10 -10.16 13.23 12.39
N THR A 11 -9.22 12.40 11.95
CA THR A 11 -9.49 11.09 11.32
C THR A 11 -9.03 9.95 12.24
N PHE A 12 -9.82 8.88 12.30
CA PHE A 12 -9.61 7.77 13.23
C PHE A 12 -9.27 6.46 12.52
N ALA A 13 -8.38 5.67 13.11
CA ALA A 13 -8.03 4.32 12.65
C ALA A 13 -8.90 3.25 13.32
N HIS A 14 -9.19 3.43 14.60
CA HIS A 14 -10.00 2.49 15.38
C HIS A 14 -11.07 3.19 16.21
N ARG A 15 -12.26 2.57 16.24
CA ARG A 15 -13.35 2.94 17.11
C ARG A 15 -13.23 2.17 18.42
N MET A 16 -13.16 2.87 19.54
CA MET A 16 -13.14 2.21 20.84
C MET A 16 -14.57 1.84 21.25
N GLU A 17 -14.80 0.56 21.55
CA GLU A 17 -16.07 0.12 22.13
C GLU A 17 -16.14 0.54 23.61
N ASN A 18 -17.35 0.88 24.06
CA ASN A 18 -17.73 1.18 25.46
C ASN A 18 -17.59 2.62 25.97
N GLY A 19 -17.37 3.62 25.12
CA GLY A 19 -17.52 5.05 25.48
C GLY A 19 -16.61 5.58 26.60
N LYS A 20 -15.70 4.74 27.12
CA LYS A 20 -14.74 5.05 28.19
C LYS A 20 -13.37 5.47 27.67
N LYS A 21 -13.10 5.28 26.37
CA LYS A 21 -11.87 5.72 25.68
C LYS A 21 -12.21 6.45 24.39
N GLU A 22 -11.43 7.47 24.08
CA GLU A 22 -11.49 8.17 22.79
C GLU A 22 -11.05 7.25 21.65
N ASN A 23 -11.60 7.46 20.46
CA ASN A 23 -11.17 6.76 19.25
C ASN A 23 -9.69 7.00 18.97
N GLU A 24 -8.97 5.99 18.50
CA GLU A 24 -7.55 6.13 18.13
C GLU A 24 -7.42 6.87 16.81
N LYS A 25 -6.60 7.92 16.78
CA LYS A 25 -6.37 8.69 15.54
C LYS A 25 -5.50 7.90 14.57
N ILE A 26 -5.69 8.11 13.27
CA ILE A 26 -4.87 7.44 12.26
C ILE A 26 -3.38 7.76 12.47
N GLN A 27 -3.03 9.01 12.78
CA GLN A 27 -1.64 9.40 13.03
C GLN A 27 -1.02 8.64 14.21
N GLU A 28 -1.76 8.47 15.31
CA GLU A 28 -1.30 7.74 16.49
C GLU A 28 -1.09 6.26 16.17
N HIS A 29 -2.04 5.66 15.45
CA HIS A 29 -1.96 4.28 15.00
C HIS A 29 -0.74 4.04 14.09
N ILE A 30 -0.52 4.89 13.08
CA ILE A 30 0.61 4.73 12.15
C ILE A 30 1.96 4.93 12.86
N LEU A 31 2.07 5.88 13.78
CA LEU A 31 3.30 6.04 14.58
C LEU A 31 3.61 4.78 15.41
N LEU A 32 2.58 4.09 15.91
CA LEU A 32 2.76 2.81 16.60
C LEU A 32 3.21 1.71 15.64
N CYS A 33 2.62 1.61 14.45
CA CYS A 33 3.00 0.65 13.42
C CYS A 33 4.45 0.88 12.95
N GLU A 34 4.85 2.13 12.72
CA GLU A 34 6.24 2.52 12.39
C GLU A 34 7.21 2.14 13.52
N LYS A 35 6.82 2.33 14.79
CA LYS A 35 7.63 1.88 15.93
C LYS A 35 7.82 0.37 15.96
N TYR A 36 6.80 -0.42 15.64
CA TYR A 36 6.94 -1.88 15.52
C TYR A 36 7.78 -2.27 14.31
N PHE A 37 7.60 -1.59 13.18
CA PHE A 37 8.42 -1.77 12.00
C PHE A 37 9.91 -1.57 12.32
N CYS A 38 10.30 -0.47 12.97
CA CYS A 38 11.70 -0.22 13.34
C CYS A 38 12.29 -1.31 14.28
N ARG A 39 11.45 -1.94 15.12
CA ARG A 39 11.91 -3.07 15.94
C ARG A 39 12.17 -4.30 15.08
N ILE A 40 11.22 -4.66 14.22
CA ILE A 40 11.34 -5.80 13.31
C ILE A 40 12.52 -5.59 12.34
N GLU A 41 12.66 -4.38 11.78
CA GLU A 41 13.77 -3.95 10.94
C GLU A 41 15.12 -4.29 11.56
N LYS A 42 15.32 -3.86 12.81
CA LYS A 42 16.57 -4.09 13.54
C LYS A 42 16.76 -5.56 13.93
N GLU A 43 15.72 -6.23 14.40
CA GLU A 43 15.80 -7.62 14.88
C GLU A 43 15.95 -8.65 13.76
N LYS A 44 15.49 -8.32 12.55
CA LYS A 44 15.47 -9.24 11.41
C LYS A 44 16.35 -8.82 10.25
N GLU A 45 17.05 -7.68 10.37
CA GLU A 45 17.95 -7.19 9.32
C GLU A 45 17.18 -7.09 7.99
N LEU A 46 16.04 -6.38 8.04
CA LEU A 46 15.14 -6.26 6.89
C LEU A 46 15.84 -5.69 5.63
N PRO A 47 16.75 -4.70 5.72
CA PRO A 47 17.52 -4.23 4.56
C PRO A 47 18.28 -5.37 3.86
N GLU A 48 18.92 -6.26 4.62
CA GLU A 48 19.68 -7.40 4.11
C GLU A 48 18.76 -8.45 3.46
N ILE A 49 17.54 -8.63 3.98
CA ILE A 49 16.53 -9.49 3.35
C ILE A 49 16.11 -8.91 2.00
N ILE A 50 15.83 -7.61 1.93
CA ILE A 50 15.45 -6.93 0.68
C ILE A 50 16.59 -6.99 -0.34
N HIS A 51 17.85 -6.79 0.08
CA HIS A 51 19.02 -6.96 -0.77
C HIS A 51 19.09 -8.37 -1.39
N ARG A 52 18.95 -9.42 -0.57
CA ARG A 52 18.95 -10.82 -1.05
C ARG A 52 17.79 -11.12 -1.99
N PHE A 53 16.61 -10.53 -1.74
CA PHE A 53 15.49 -10.61 -2.66
C PHE A 53 15.83 -9.98 -4.02
N LEU A 54 16.40 -8.78 -4.04
CA LEU A 54 16.75 -8.06 -5.26
C LEU A 54 17.75 -8.81 -6.13
N ILE A 55 18.76 -9.44 -5.54
CA ILE A 55 19.71 -10.32 -6.26
C ILE A 55 18.99 -11.41 -7.07
N ARG A 56 17.83 -11.89 -6.60
CA ARG A 56 17.06 -12.95 -7.28
C ARG A 56 15.95 -12.43 -8.16
N TYR A 57 15.48 -11.21 -7.91
CA TYR A 57 14.35 -10.60 -8.58
C TYR A 57 14.76 -9.77 -9.81
N LEU A 58 15.95 -9.17 -9.78
CA LEU A 58 16.46 -8.40 -10.92
C LEU A 58 16.98 -9.32 -12.04
N PRO A 59 16.93 -8.87 -13.30
CA PRO A 59 17.56 -9.58 -14.41
C PRO A 59 19.05 -9.82 -14.17
N GLU A 60 19.55 -10.97 -14.64
CA GLU A 60 20.99 -11.28 -14.56
C GLU A 60 21.84 -10.21 -15.23
N GLY A 61 22.95 -9.84 -14.60
CA GLY A 61 23.84 -8.77 -15.07
C GLY A 61 23.40 -7.35 -14.68
N THR A 62 22.24 -7.19 -14.02
CA THR A 62 21.84 -5.88 -13.47
C THR A 62 22.79 -5.46 -12.35
N ALA A 63 23.35 -4.25 -12.44
CA ALA A 63 24.21 -3.71 -11.39
C ALA A 63 23.38 -3.33 -10.15
N MET A 64 23.80 -3.81 -8.98
CA MET A 64 23.20 -3.44 -7.69
C MET A 64 23.71 -2.06 -7.26
N GLU A 65 23.08 -1.01 -7.76
CA GLU A 65 23.36 0.35 -7.35
C GLU A 65 22.64 0.70 -6.04
N LYS A 66 23.32 1.40 -5.14
CA LYS A 66 22.73 1.85 -3.87
C LYS A 66 21.42 2.63 -4.08
N LYS A 67 21.34 3.46 -5.13
CA LYS A 67 20.12 4.24 -5.43
C LYS A 67 18.91 3.35 -5.73
N LEU A 68 19.12 2.21 -6.40
CA LEU A 68 18.07 1.22 -6.71
C LEU A 68 17.58 0.59 -5.41
N GLU A 69 18.52 0.14 -4.57
CA GLU A 69 18.20 -0.50 -3.29
C GLU A 69 17.45 0.44 -2.35
N ASP A 70 17.93 1.67 -2.22
CA ASP A 70 17.29 2.71 -1.42
C ASP A 70 15.85 2.98 -1.92
N PHE A 71 15.63 2.99 -3.25
CA PHE A 71 14.29 3.21 -3.82
C PHE A 71 13.34 2.04 -3.54
N VAL A 72 13.80 0.80 -3.71
CA VAL A 72 13.00 -0.40 -3.38
C VAL A 72 12.71 -0.47 -1.89
N TYR A 73 13.68 -0.14 -1.06
CA TYR A 73 13.54 -0.15 0.39
C TYR A 73 12.55 0.92 0.86
N ASP A 74 12.59 2.13 0.28
CA ASP A 74 11.59 3.18 0.50
C ASP A 74 10.19 2.70 0.14
N MET A 75 10.02 2.08 -1.05
CA MET A 75 8.74 1.49 -1.45
C MET A 75 8.21 0.50 -0.43
N PHE A 76 9.05 -0.42 0.03
CA PHE A 76 8.70 -1.42 1.04
C PHE A 76 8.31 -0.78 2.39
N CYS A 77 9.12 0.14 2.92
CA CYS A 77 8.85 0.84 4.18
C CYS A 77 7.54 1.62 4.13
N GLN A 78 7.27 2.29 3.01
CA GLN A 78 6.09 3.13 2.86
C GLN A 78 4.79 2.33 2.78
N MET A 79 4.83 0.99 2.69
CA MET A 79 3.62 0.18 2.89
C MET A 79 3.02 0.37 4.29
N ILE A 80 3.86 0.61 5.30
CA ILE A 80 3.43 0.78 6.70
C ILE A 80 2.54 2.02 6.86
N PRO A 81 2.93 3.25 6.47
CA PRO A 81 2.04 4.40 6.57
C PRO A 81 0.88 4.40 5.56
N PHE A 82 0.96 3.62 4.48
CA PHE A 82 -0.10 3.58 3.47
C PHE A 82 -1.20 2.57 3.76
N HIS A 83 -0.94 1.48 4.50
CA HIS A 83 -1.91 0.38 4.59
C HIS A 83 -3.30 0.81 5.08
N ASP A 84 -3.32 1.77 6.00
CA ASP A 84 -4.52 2.33 6.60
C ASP A 84 -4.89 3.72 6.07
N PHE A 85 -4.13 4.24 5.09
CA PHE A 85 -4.34 5.60 4.62
C PHE A 85 -5.73 5.80 3.98
N GLY A 86 -6.28 4.78 3.33
CA GLY A 86 -7.64 4.78 2.80
C GLY A 86 -8.73 5.00 3.85
N LYS A 87 -8.43 4.90 5.15
CA LYS A 87 -9.38 5.27 6.22
C LYS A 87 -9.70 6.77 6.23
N VAL A 88 -8.95 7.61 5.52
CA VAL A 88 -9.30 9.03 5.31
C VAL A 88 -10.57 9.23 4.46
N ASN A 89 -11.05 8.19 3.78
CA ASN A 89 -12.33 8.23 3.08
C ASN A 89 -13.44 8.73 4.04
N PRO A 90 -14.11 9.86 3.74
CA PRO A 90 -15.16 10.41 4.60
C PRO A 90 -16.26 9.40 4.94
N GLN A 91 -16.63 8.54 3.98
CA GLN A 91 -17.62 7.49 4.24
C GLN A 91 -17.13 6.44 5.24
N PHE A 92 -15.86 6.06 5.17
CA PHE A 92 -15.27 5.13 6.14
C PHE A 92 -15.28 5.74 7.54
N GLN A 93 -14.91 7.01 7.65
CA GLN A 93 -14.95 7.73 8.92
C GLN A 93 -16.37 7.81 9.50
N ILE A 94 -17.38 8.11 8.68
CA ILE A 94 -18.77 8.19 9.12
C ILE A 94 -19.29 6.80 9.53
N LEU A 95 -19.16 5.80 8.65
CA LEU A 95 -19.80 4.50 8.79
C LEU A 95 -19.07 3.57 9.78
N LYS A 96 -17.74 3.53 9.75
CA LYS A 96 -16.93 2.61 10.57
C LYS A 96 -16.41 3.27 11.83
N MET A 97 -15.99 4.54 11.76
CA MET A 97 -15.44 5.25 12.93
C MET A 97 -16.49 6.04 13.72
N GLY A 98 -17.70 6.24 13.17
CA GLY A 98 -18.75 7.04 13.81
C GLY A 98 -18.44 8.54 13.87
N ASN A 99 -17.56 9.01 12.99
CA ASN A 99 -17.06 10.39 13.00
C ASN A 99 -18.06 11.34 12.34
N LYS A 100 -18.93 11.94 13.17
CA LYS A 100 -19.97 12.89 12.72
C LYS A 100 -19.42 14.25 12.24
N ARG A 101 -18.11 14.51 12.41
CA ARG A 101 -17.48 15.78 11.99
C ARG A 101 -17.03 15.75 10.53
N MET A 102 -16.96 14.57 9.91
CA MET A 102 -16.56 14.47 8.51
C MET A 102 -17.65 14.96 7.56
N PRO A 103 -17.28 15.64 6.46
CA PRO A 103 -18.25 16.02 5.45
C PRO A 103 -18.89 14.78 4.83
N VAL A 104 -20.17 14.91 4.48
CA VAL A 104 -20.94 13.85 3.81
C VAL A 104 -20.59 13.86 2.32
N THR A 105 -19.33 13.54 2.01
CA THR A 105 -18.83 13.37 0.65
C THR A 105 -18.83 11.90 0.31
N ARG A 106 -19.42 11.54 -0.85
CA ARG A 106 -19.43 10.17 -1.36
C ARG A 106 -18.36 10.01 -2.44
N LEU A 107 -17.50 9.01 -2.25
CA LEU A 107 -16.64 8.52 -3.31
C LEU A 107 -17.40 7.38 -4.01
N GLU A 108 -18.05 7.69 -5.14
CA GLU A 108 -18.63 6.63 -5.99
C GLU A 108 -17.49 5.70 -6.45
N GLY A 109 -17.78 4.40 -6.57
CA GLY A 109 -16.76 3.36 -6.68
C GLY A 109 -16.17 2.82 -5.37
N LEU A 110 -16.51 3.37 -4.19
CA LEU A 110 -16.17 2.75 -2.90
C LEU A 110 -17.42 2.58 -2.04
N SER A 111 -17.57 1.41 -1.40
CA SER A 111 -18.69 1.12 -0.48
C SER A 111 -18.62 1.90 0.84
N GLY A 112 -17.54 2.65 1.09
CA GLY A 112 -17.24 3.27 2.37
C GLY A 112 -16.69 2.29 3.41
N SER A 113 -16.45 1.02 3.07
CA SER A 113 -15.86 0.03 3.96
C SER A 113 -14.50 -0.52 3.48
N GLU A 114 -14.16 -0.27 2.21
CA GLU A 114 -13.00 -0.82 1.52
C GLU A 114 -11.74 0.06 1.66
N HIS A 115 -11.36 0.38 2.91
CA HIS A 115 -10.18 1.25 3.12
C HIS A 115 -8.90 0.64 2.58
N SER A 116 -8.73 -0.68 2.65
CA SER A 116 -7.51 -1.35 2.15
C SER A 116 -7.37 -1.25 0.63
N LEU A 117 -8.47 -1.32 -0.12
CA LEU A 117 -8.47 -1.09 -1.57
C LEU A 117 -8.11 0.36 -1.88
N PHE A 118 -8.68 1.32 -1.13
CA PHE A 118 -8.39 2.72 -1.34
C PHE A 118 -6.94 3.08 -0.96
N SER A 119 -6.41 2.50 0.12
CA SER A 119 -4.99 2.57 0.49
C SER A 119 -4.09 2.09 -0.64
N ALA A 120 -4.40 0.93 -1.23
CA ALA A 120 -3.64 0.38 -2.35
C ALA A 120 -3.67 1.31 -3.57
N PHE A 121 -4.84 1.89 -3.89
CA PHE A 121 -5.00 2.87 -4.95
C PHE A 121 -4.12 4.12 -4.73
N LEU A 122 -4.15 4.70 -3.52
CA LEU A 122 -3.33 5.87 -3.18
C LEU A 122 -1.83 5.56 -3.23
N TYR A 123 -1.42 4.37 -2.80
CA TYR A 123 -0.04 3.91 -2.89
C TYR A 123 0.43 3.76 -4.34
N LEU A 124 -0.42 3.20 -5.21
CA LEU A 124 -0.14 3.09 -6.64
C LEU A 124 0.04 4.45 -7.30
N ASP A 125 -0.86 5.41 -7.06
CA ASP A 125 -0.76 6.77 -7.63
C ASP A 125 0.58 7.42 -7.22
N TYR A 126 0.86 7.41 -5.91
CA TYR A 126 2.05 8.04 -5.33
C TYR A 126 3.36 7.51 -5.92
N TYR A 127 3.54 6.19 -5.95
CA TYR A 127 4.80 5.60 -6.41
C TYR A 127 4.92 5.53 -7.92
N LEU A 128 3.81 5.45 -8.64
CA LEU A 128 3.85 5.53 -10.09
C LEU A 128 4.43 6.87 -10.54
N THR A 129 4.01 7.98 -9.93
CA THR A 129 4.58 9.30 -10.24
C THR A 129 6.09 9.33 -9.99
N ARG A 130 6.53 8.74 -8.88
CA ARG A 130 7.96 8.70 -8.53
C ARG A 130 8.77 7.84 -9.47
N ILE A 131 8.24 6.71 -9.93
CA ILE A 131 8.89 5.86 -10.94
C ILE A 131 8.99 6.61 -12.26
N GLN A 132 7.91 7.26 -12.72
CA GLN A 132 7.88 7.99 -13.99
C GLN A 132 8.83 9.20 -14.05
N HIS A 133 9.10 9.85 -12.91
CA HIS A 133 10.03 10.97 -12.81
C HIS A 133 11.44 10.57 -12.36
N SER A 134 11.72 9.27 -12.23
CA SER A 134 13.04 8.78 -11.84
C SER A 134 14.01 8.74 -13.01
N ASP A 135 15.31 8.76 -12.70
CA ASP A 135 16.41 8.68 -13.68
C ASP A 135 16.86 7.24 -13.95
N PHE A 136 16.06 6.24 -13.55
CA PHE A 136 16.36 4.83 -13.79
C PHE A 136 16.08 4.43 -15.24
N GLU A 137 16.84 3.45 -15.73
CA GLU A 137 16.61 2.86 -17.05
C GLU A 137 15.21 2.23 -17.14
N ASP A 138 14.62 2.25 -18.34
CA ASP A 138 13.25 1.78 -18.59
C ASP A 138 12.98 0.36 -18.06
N TYR A 139 13.97 -0.54 -18.18
CA TYR A 139 13.82 -1.91 -17.70
C TYR A 139 13.77 -1.99 -16.16
N ILE A 140 14.49 -1.12 -15.45
CA ILE A 140 14.42 -1.00 -13.99
C ILE A 140 13.09 -0.38 -13.56
N GLN A 141 12.62 0.63 -14.29
CA GLN A 141 11.30 1.21 -14.05
C GLN A 141 10.18 0.16 -14.25
N ASP A 142 10.31 -0.73 -15.24
CA ASP A 142 9.40 -1.86 -15.43
C ASP A 142 9.43 -2.82 -14.23
N ILE A 143 10.60 -3.11 -13.65
CA ILE A 143 10.73 -3.91 -12.42
C ILE A 143 10.06 -3.21 -11.23
N PHE A 144 10.34 -1.92 -11.01
CA PHE A 144 9.68 -1.14 -9.95
C PHE A 144 8.17 -1.09 -10.14
N PHE A 145 7.71 -1.05 -11.39
CA PHE A 145 6.30 -1.10 -11.69
C PHE A 145 5.70 -2.44 -11.26
N VAL A 146 6.34 -3.60 -11.50
CA VAL A 146 5.84 -4.88 -10.98
C VAL A 146 5.83 -4.89 -9.45
N PHE A 147 6.91 -4.43 -8.82
CA PHE A 147 7.06 -4.37 -7.37
C PHE A 147 6.00 -3.46 -6.71
N LEU A 148 5.68 -2.32 -7.34
CA LEU A 148 4.63 -1.41 -6.95
C LEU A 148 3.27 -2.12 -6.86
N TRP A 149 2.92 -2.92 -7.87
CA TRP A 149 1.67 -3.68 -7.88
C TRP A 149 1.66 -4.81 -6.85
N GLU A 150 2.80 -5.44 -6.58
CA GLU A 150 2.94 -6.45 -5.53
C GLU A 150 2.76 -5.83 -4.12
N ASN A 151 3.31 -4.64 -3.89
CA ASN A 151 3.10 -3.88 -2.64
C ASN A 151 1.65 -3.42 -2.47
N ALA A 152 1.05 -2.88 -3.53
CA ALA A 152 -0.35 -2.48 -3.52
C ALA A 152 -1.28 -3.67 -3.26
N TYR A 153 -0.95 -4.84 -3.82
CA TYR A 153 -1.66 -6.08 -3.52
C TYR A 153 -1.57 -6.42 -2.03
N VAL A 154 -0.37 -6.44 -1.45
CA VAL A 154 -0.19 -6.72 -0.01
C VAL A 154 -0.98 -5.74 0.85
N ILE A 155 -0.92 -4.44 0.54
CA ILE A 155 -1.72 -3.41 1.18
C ILE A 155 -3.22 -3.72 1.07
N SER A 156 -3.72 -4.11 -0.11
CA SER A 156 -5.15 -4.39 -0.28
C SER A 156 -5.66 -5.56 0.58
N ARG A 157 -4.77 -6.49 0.95
CA ARG A 157 -5.11 -7.73 1.65
C ARG A 157 -4.85 -7.72 3.16
N HIS A 158 -4.35 -6.64 3.77
CA HIS A 158 -3.95 -6.68 5.19
C HIS A 158 -5.07 -7.06 6.20
N HIS A 159 -6.35 -6.94 5.83
CA HIS A 159 -7.50 -7.41 6.63
C HIS A 159 -8.30 -8.57 6.02
N SER A 160 -7.80 -9.22 4.97
CA SER A 160 -8.49 -10.34 4.31
C SER A 160 -7.53 -11.48 4.01
N ASN A 161 -8.07 -12.67 3.73
CA ASN A 161 -7.24 -13.79 3.27
C ASN A 161 -6.52 -13.41 1.99
N MET A 162 -5.27 -13.86 1.78
CA MET A 162 -4.60 -13.67 0.49
C MET A 162 -5.34 -14.44 -0.59
N ASP A 163 -5.93 -13.74 -1.56
CA ASP A 163 -6.38 -14.31 -2.82
C ASP A 163 -5.22 -14.29 -3.84
N SER A 164 -5.50 -14.13 -5.13
CA SER A 164 -4.44 -14.05 -6.13
C SER A 164 -4.12 -12.61 -6.49
N LEU A 165 -2.85 -12.32 -6.81
CA LEU A 165 -2.48 -11.03 -7.41
C LEU A 165 -3.32 -10.75 -8.67
N SER A 166 -3.66 -11.78 -9.44
CA SER A 166 -4.52 -11.68 -10.63
C SER A 166 -5.92 -11.14 -10.30
N SER A 167 -6.57 -11.66 -9.25
CA SER A 167 -7.91 -11.20 -8.82
C SER A 167 -7.87 -9.77 -8.27
N PHE A 168 -6.75 -9.35 -7.67
CA PHE A 168 -6.54 -7.94 -7.34
C PHE A 168 -6.43 -7.07 -8.60
N ILE A 169 -5.62 -7.47 -9.59
CA ILE A 169 -5.44 -6.73 -10.85
C ILE A 169 -6.76 -6.61 -11.63
N GLU A 170 -7.61 -7.64 -11.60
CA GLU A 170 -8.93 -7.63 -12.26
C GLU A 170 -9.85 -6.52 -11.74
N LYS A 171 -9.71 -6.10 -10.48
CA LYS A 171 -10.44 -4.94 -9.94
C LYS A 171 -10.08 -3.63 -10.65
N PHE A 172 -8.92 -3.57 -11.31
CA PHE A 172 -8.42 -2.44 -12.11
C PHE A 172 -8.63 -2.64 -13.62
N ASP A 173 -9.24 -3.75 -14.03
CA ASP A 173 -9.51 -4.10 -15.43
C ASP A 173 -11.00 -3.93 -15.79
N ALA A 174 -11.87 -3.72 -14.79
CA ALA A 174 -13.29 -3.44 -14.98
C ALA A 174 -13.53 -1.92 -15.02
N ASP A 175 -14.28 -1.46 -16.02
CA ASP A 175 -14.55 -0.03 -16.28
C ASP A 175 -15.35 0.70 -15.18
N ASP A 176 -16.04 -0.02 -14.30
CA ASP A 176 -16.99 0.59 -13.35
C ASP A 176 -16.32 1.19 -12.11
N VAL A 177 -15.73 0.38 -11.24
CA VAL A 177 -15.52 0.77 -9.83
C VAL A 177 -14.38 1.79 -9.65
N LEU A 178 -13.23 1.57 -10.29
CA LEU A 178 -12.05 2.43 -10.10
C LEU A 178 -11.97 3.58 -11.10
N GLY A 179 -12.63 3.44 -12.26
CA GLY A 179 -12.79 4.55 -13.21
C GLY A 179 -13.64 5.67 -12.62
N GLU A 180 -14.76 5.31 -11.98
CA GLU A 180 -15.57 6.24 -11.18
C GLU A 180 -14.75 6.87 -10.06
N LEU A 181 -13.96 6.09 -9.31
CA LEU A 181 -13.14 6.63 -8.21
C LEU A 181 -12.17 7.72 -8.67
N THR A 182 -11.49 7.54 -9.81
CA THR A 182 -10.63 8.61 -10.39
C THR A 182 -11.42 9.87 -10.73
N GLU A 183 -12.54 9.75 -11.45
CA GLU A 183 -13.36 10.90 -11.82
C GLU A 183 -13.95 11.62 -10.59
N VAL A 184 -14.30 10.86 -9.57
CA VAL A 184 -14.84 11.39 -8.33
C VAL A 184 -13.78 12.08 -7.50
N LEU A 185 -12.54 11.57 -7.44
CA LEU A 185 -11.45 12.24 -6.74
C LEU A 185 -11.03 13.55 -7.44
N ASP A 186 -11.11 13.61 -8.77
CA ASP A 186 -10.89 14.85 -9.53
C ASP A 186 -11.98 15.91 -9.24
N ARG A 187 -13.22 15.49 -8.97
CA ARG A 187 -14.37 16.39 -8.73
C ARG A 187 -14.60 16.71 -7.25
N ASN A 188 -14.32 15.76 -6.36
CA ASN A 188 -14.61 15.79 -4.94
C ASN A 188 -13.33 15.56 -4.15
N ALA A 189 -12.56 16.63 -3.97
CA ALA A 189 -11.35 16.59 -3.15
C ALA A 189 -11.69 16.07 -1.74
N ILE A 190 -10.91 15.08 -1.26
CA ILE A 190 -10.96 14.69 0.15
C ILE A 190 -10.21 15.76 0.93
N PRO A 191 -10.84 16.44 1.92
CA PRO A 191 -10.17 17.52 2.65
C PRO A 191 -8.85 17.06 3.25
N GLY A 192 -7.77 17.76 2.91
CA GLY A 192 -6.42 17.47 3.37
C GLY A 192 -5.66 16.40 2.57
N LEU A 193 -6.30 15.65 1.66
CA LEU A 193 -5.60 14.78 0.70
C LEU A 193 -5.04 15.63 -0.43
N LYS A 194 -3.76 15.45 -0.77
CA LYS A 194 -3.17 16.09 -1.95
C LYS A 194 -3.80 15.52 -3.23
N GLU A 195 -3.88 16.34 -4.28
CA GLU A 195 -4.36 15.93 -5.60
C GLU A 195 -3.60 14.69 -6.11
N LEU A 196 -4.33 13.81 -6.79
CA LEU A 196 -3.74 12.65 -7.48
C LEU A 196 -2.79 13.16 -8.56
N GLN A 197 -1.66 12.49 -8.72
CA GLN A 197 -0.61 12.97 -9.64
C GLN A 197 -0.53 12.16 -10.94
N SER A 198 -0.84 10.86 -10.91
CA SER A 198 -0.58 9.94 -12.03
C SER A 198 -1.81 9.20 -12.55
N PHE A 199 -2.94 9.27 -11.86
CA PHE A 199 -4.14 8.49 -12.21
C PHE A 199 -5.19 9.32 -12.97
N SER A 200 -5.48 8.88 -14.20
CA SER A 200 -6.71 9.19 -14.94
C SER A 200 -7.41 7.87 -15.34
N LYS A 201 -8.73 7.89 -15.60
CA LYS A 201 -9.53 6.67 -15.84
C LYS A 201 -9.01 5.78 -16.97
N GLU A 202 -8.67 6.36 -18.13
CA GLU A 202 -8.13 5.61 -19.29
C GLU A 202 -6.76 4.94 -19.00
N ASN A 203 -6.09 5.37 -17.93
CA ASN A 203 -4.71 5.04 -17.62
C ASN A 203 -4.56 3.76 -16.77
N LEU A 204 -5.57 3.33 -16.00
CA LEU A 204 -5.48 2.16 -15.10
C LEU A 204 -5.57 0.83 -15.85
N ILE A 205 -6.52 0.68 -16.78
CA ILE A 205 -6.63 -0.52 -17.62
C ILE A 205 -5.35 -0.73 -18.44
N LYS A 206 -4.79 0.34 -19.01
CA LYS A 206 -3.50 0.29 -19.74
C LYS A 206 -2.35 -0.14 -18.82
N LYS A 207 -2.34 0.28 -17.55
CA LYS A 207 -1.36 -0.11 -16.53
C LYS A 207 -1.49 -1.57 -16.13
N ALA A 208 -2.70 -2.08 -15.91
CA ALA A 208 -2.95 -3.51 -15.66
C ALA A 208 -2.48 -4.37 -16.86
N LYS A 209 -2.79 -3.94 -18.09
CA LYS A 209 -2.30 -4.61 -19.32
C LYS A 209 -0.78 -4.52 -19.47
N ARG A 210 -0.15 -3.40 -19.08
CA ARG A 210 1.33 -3.26 -19.03
C ARG A 210 1.93 -4.25 -18.03
N LEU A 211 1.38 -4.32 -16.81
CA LEU A 211 1.85 -5.24 -15.78
C LEU A 211 1.85 -6.69 -16.27
N ARG A 212 0.73 -7.14 -16.85
CA ARG A 212 0.62 -8.50 -17.42
C ARG A 212 1.65 -8.75 -18.52
N ARG A 213 1.96 -7.75 -19.36
CA ARG A 213 2.99 -7.86 -20.40
C ARG A 213 4.41 -7.96 -19.83
N ILE A 214 4.71 -7.21 -18.77
CA ILE A 214 6.03 -7.26 -18.10
C ILE A 214 6.19 -8.61 -17.39
N LYS A 215 5.20 -9.05 -16.59
CA LYS A 215 5.26 -10.32 -15.86
C LYS A 215 5.38 -11.54 -16.79
N LYS A 216 4.86 -11.50 -18.03
CA LYS A 216 5.07 -12.56 -19.02
C LYS A 216 6.53 -12.77 -19.42
N LYS A 217 7.41 -11.78 -19.19
CA LYS A 217 8.84 -11.85 -19.49
C LYS A 217 9.66 -12.33 -18.29
N PHE A 218 9.05 -12.47 -17.12
CA PHE A 218 9.78 -12.89 -15.92
C PHE A 218 10.22 -14.34 -16.07
N THR A 219 11.42 -14.62 -15.56
CA THR A 219 11.91 -15.98 -15.41
C THR A 219 11.18 -16.66 -14.24
N ARG A 220 11.20 -18.00 -14.22
CA ARG A 220 10.70 -18.77 -13.08
C ARG A 220 11.35 -18.35 -11.75
N GLN A 221 12.63 -18.00 -11.76
CA GLN A 221 13.32 -17.52 -10.57
C GLN A 221 12.72 -16.22 -10.05
N GLN A 222 12.45 -15.26 -10.94
CA GLN A 222 11.85 -13.98 -10.57
C GLN A 222 10.42 -14.16 -10.04
N ASP A 223 9.62 -15.05 -10.65
CA ASP A 223 8.29 -15.37 -10.16
C ASP A 223 8.32 -15.98 -8.75
N ILE A 224 9.27 -16.91 -8.49
CA ILE A 224 9.46 -17.50 -7.16
C ILE A 224 9.90 -16.41 -6.16
N ALA A 225 10.86 -15.56 -6.53
CA ALA A 225 11.33 -14.47 -5.68
C ALA A 225 10.18 -13.50 -5.34
N GLY A 226 9.36 -13.12 -6.32
CA GLY A 226 8.17 -12.28 -6.13
C GLY A 226 7.14 -12.91 -5.20
N TYR A 227 6.89 -14.22 -5.34
CA TYR A 227 6.01 -14.95 -4.42
C TYR A 227 6.51 -14.86 -2.97
N PHE A 228 7.80 -15.15 -2.73
CA PHE A 228 8.37 -15.07 -1.38
C PHE A 228 8.34 -13.64 -0.84
N TYR A 229 8.64 -12.64 -1.68
CA TYR A 229 8.55 -11.24 -1.30
C TYR A 229 7.16 -10.84 -0.85
N VAL A 230 6.12 -11.17 -1.61
CA VAL A 230 4.72 -10.85 -1.25
C VAL A 230 4.36 -11.45 0.10
N ARG A 231 4.75 -12.70 0.37
CA ARG A 231 4.50 -13.37 1.66
C ARG A 231 5.27 -12.73 2.81
N PHE A 232 6.51 -12.36 2.57
CA PHE A 232 7.37 -11.66 3.52
C PHE A 232 6.81 -10.28 3.85
N ALA A 233 6.51 -9.46 2.84
CA ALA A 233 5.97 -8.12 3.01
C ALA A 233 4.61 -8.12 3.72
N TYR A 234 3.74 -9.08 3.39
CA TYR A 234 2.49 -9.29 4.11
C TYR A 234 2.71 -9.61 5.59
N SER A 235 3.65 -10.51 5.90
CA SER A 235 3.99 -10.89 7.27
C SER A 235 4.50 -9.70 8.09
N VAL A 236 5.40 -8.90 7.51
CA VAL A 236 5.93 -7.69 8.16
C VAL A 236 4.80 -6.69 8.40
N LEU A 237 3.97 -6.41 7.38
CA LEU A 237 2.88 -5.43 7.49
C LEU A 237 1.88 -5.82 8.58
N VAL A 238 1.38 -7.07 8.58
CA VAL A 238 0.42 -7.56 9.58
C VAL A 238 1.01 -7.59 10.98
N SER A 239 2.31 -7.89 11.10
CA SER A 239 3.01 -7.82 12.40
C SER A 239 3.05 -6.39 12.94
N CYS A 240 3.22 -5.40 12.06
CA CYS A 240 3.20 -3.98 12.44
C CYS A 240 1.79 -3.48 12.78
N ASP A 241 0.76 -3.90 12.05
CA ASP A 241 -0.65 -3.51 12.23
C ASP A 241 -1.34 -4.24 13.41
N SER A 242 -0.62 -5.13 14.12
CA SER A 242 -1.22 -5.86 15.25
C SER A 242 -1.59 -4.92 16.41
N TRP A 243 -2.90 -4.61 16.52
CA TRP A 243 -3.50 -3.77 17.58
C TRP A 243 -3.28 -4.30 19.02
N LYS A 244 -2.83 -5.55 19.16
CA LYS A 244 -2.42 -6.15 20.43
C LYS A 244 -0.94 -6.52 20.36
N PRO A 245 -0.17 -6.34 21.46
CA PRO A 245 1.18 -6.89 21.53
C PRO A 245 1.12 -8.37 21.12
N LEU A 246 1.92 -8.74 20.13
CA LEU A 246 1.94 -10.09 19.56
C LEU A 246 2.00 -11.12 20.71
N PRO A 247 1.09 -12.11 20.74
CA PRO A 247 1.18 -13.22 21.69
C PRO A 247 2.57 -13.85 21.61
N GLU A 248 3.14 -14.28 22.75
CA GLU A 248 4.49 -14.87 22.80
C GLU A 248 4.67 -16.03 21.80
N ALA A 249 3.59 -16.72 21.44
CA ALA A 249 3.60 -17.76 20.41
C ALA A 249 3.98 -17.28 19.00
N VAL A 250 3.69 -16.03 18.63
CA VAL A 250 4.09 -15.48 17.31
C VAL A 250 5.55 -15.02 17.33
N LYS A 251 6.08 -14.61 18.50
CA LYS A 251 7.51 -14.32 18.65
C LYS A 251 8.38 -15.53 18.35
N ALA A 252 7.89 -16.75 18.63
CA ALA A 252 8.61 -17.99 18.39
C ALA A 252 8.67 -18.44 16.92
N ILE A 253 7.82 -17.88 16.04
CA ILE A 253 7.86 -18.17 14.58
C ILE A 253 8.75 -17.15 13.85
N LEU A 254 9.01 -16.01 14.49
CA LEU A 254 9.85 -14.96 13.93
C LEU A 254 11.31 -15.01 14.43
N LEU A 255 11.63 -15.73 15.51
CA LEU A 255 13.01 -16.03 15.95
C LEU A 255 13.54 -17.29 15.26
#